data_AF-A0A144M7Z9-F1
#
_entry.id   AF-A0A144M7Z9-F1
#
_cell.length_a   1.000
_cell.length_b   1.000
_cell.length_c   1.000
_cell.angle_alpha   90.00
_cell.angle_beta   90.00
_cell.angle_gamma   90.00
#
_symmetry.space_group_name_H-M   'P 1'
#
loop_
_entity.id
_entity.type
_entity.pdbx_description
1 polymer ?
#
loop_
_entity_poly.entity_id
_entity_poly.type
_entity_poly.pdbx_seq_one_letter_code
_entity_poly.pdbx_strand_id
1 'polypeptide(L)'
;MKFRHPSFGMIVFFGLFIAGFSLIAFASTNAGVAPKHGLDEFEGDRYLAPPVIFGILLSMHSVAIGALAIASGDDHPDRTEATPHTPRQPGSFTRFVRAPLPRVLLVGPIWAVCSLVALFIGHTSAADSGAPGTVWGDLTGNPLSALSIVFLCWATANMCFAWSSLAEAFSRDRRSVYLTVLTCGLCLGPLTAGLFGYFGLATLPAIIAFPLGLVFLIVSTALLIPLRWWAIRRVDRFDLGERLPAGNRRGIGRTPQPPEDALQPGERTLTSYLGETFNRSSEASTADPQMLVLTDRRIFRASIIAPGRTFILEQAEPGQLSGGTSEPRNNHVITTVLLNGRQPMSVSGGTAEASRRFAEAITVLARTGRLPR
;
A
#
# COMPACT_ATOMS: atom_id res chain seq x y z
N MET A 1 0.19 23.09 14.88
CA MET A 1 -0.83 23.35 13.82
C MET A 1 -1.06 22.05 13.05
N LYS A 2 -2.28 21.50 13.11
CA LYS A 2 -2.65 20.24 12.44
C LYS A 2 -2.81 20.50 10.93
N PHE A 3 -1.77 20.24 10.15
CA PHE A 3 -1.90 20.17 8.70
C PHE A 3 -2.78 18.95 8.39
N ARG A 4 -4.07 19.15 8.08
CA ARG A 4 -5.06 18.04 8.01
C ARG A 4 -5.23 17.40 6.63
N HIS A 5 -4.93 18.07 5.52
CA HIS A 5 -4.95 17.47 4.16
C HIS A 5 -3.97 18.22 3.24
N PRO A 6 -3.58 17.70 2.06
CA PRO A 6 -3.01 18.55 1.02
C PRO A 6 -4.01 19.69 0.76
N SER A 7 -3.65 20.90 1.18
CA SER A 7 -4.46 22.08 0.91
C SER A 7 -4.42 22.36 -0.58
N PHE A 8 -5.46 23.00 -1.11
CA PHE A 8 -5.45 23.46 -2.50
C PHE A 8 -4.18 24.28 -2.82
N GLY A 9 -3.77 25.16 -1.89
CA GLY A 9 -2.52 25.92 -2.01
C GLY A 9 -1.26 25.05 -2.11
N MET A 10 -1.21 23.89 -1.43
CA MET A 10 -0.08 22.97 -1.52
C MET A 10 -0.03 22.26 -2.89
N ILE A 11 -1.19 21.90 -3.44
CA ILE A 11 -1.29 21.31 -4.79
C ILE A 11 -0.77 22.30 -5.82
N VAL A 12 -1.20 23.56 -5.75
CA VAL A 12 -0.74 24.63 -6.65
C VAL A 12 0.76 24.89 -6.46
N PHE A 13 1.24 24.98 -5.22
CA PHE A 13 2.66 25.19 -4.92
C PHE A 13 3.55 24.13 -5.57
N PHE A 14 3.21 22.84 -5.44
CA PHE A 14 3.99 21.78 -6.09
C PHE A 14 3.91 21.86 -7.62
N GLY A 15 2.76 22.23 -8.18
CA GLY A 15 2.62 22.44 -9.62
C GLY A 15 3.54 23.57 -10.13
N LEU A 16 3.57 24.69 -9.40
CA LEU A 16 4.46 25.83 -9.69
C LEU A 16 5.93 25.48 -9.49
N PHE A 17 6.25 24.68 -8.46
CA PHE A 17 7.62 24.24 -8.20
C PHE A 17 8.14 23.34 -9.34
N ILE A 18 7.35 22.37 -9.79
CA ILE A 18 7.68 21.51 -10.94
C ILE A 18 7.88 22.38 -12.19
N ALA A 19 6.93 23.27 -12.48
CA ALA A 19 6.99 24.19 -13.62
C ALA A 19 8.25 25.07 -13.59
N GLY A 20 8.55 25.69 -12.44
CA GLY A 20 9.71 26.55 -12.26
C GLY A 20 11.03 25.80 -12.39
N PHE A 21 11.14 24.61 -11.78
CA PHE A 21 12.35 23.79 -11.89
C PHE A 21 12.63 23.36 -13.33
N SER A 22 11.58 22.90 -14.05
CA SER A 22 11.71 22.55 -15.46
C SER A 22 12.09 23.74 -16.33
N LEU A 23 11.56 24.93 -16.03
CA LEU A 23 11.90 26.16 -16.75
C LEU A 23 13.34 26.60 -16.51
N ILE A 24 13.88 26.43 -15.29
CA ILE A 24 15.29 26.71 -14.98
C ILE A 24 16.21 25.76 -15.77
N ALA A 25 15.89 24.47 -15.77
CA ALA A 25 16.66 23.49 -16.53
C ALA A 25 16.59 23.76 -18.05
N PHE A 26 15.39 24.07 -18.56
CA PHE A 26 15.19 24.52 -19.93
C PHE A 26 16.05 25.74 -20.27
N ALA A 27 15.96 26.81 -19.49
CA ALA A 27 16.69 28.05 -19.74
C ALA A 27 18.20 27.82 -19.72
N SER A 28 18.69 26.93 -18.85
CA SER A 28 20.10 26.53 -18.78
C SER A 28 20.55 25.80 -20.04
N THR A 29 19.77 24.83 -20.53
CA THR A 29 20.05 24.09 -21.77
C THR A 29 19.93 25.01 -23.00
N ASN A 30 18.88 25.84 -23.04
CA ASN A 30 18.59 26.76 -24.13
C ASN A 30 19.65 27.87 -24.27
N ALA A 31 20.23 28.30 -23.15
CA ALA A 31 21.35 29.24 -23.13
C ALA A 31 22.71 28.57 -23.39
N GLY A 32 22.76 27.25 -23.58
CA GLY A 32 24.00 26.50 -23.82
C GLY A 32 24.91 26.40 -22.59
N VAL A 33 24.35 26.53 -21.38
CA VAL A 33 25.09 26.58 -20.10
C VAL A 33 25.33 25.19 -19.51
N ALA A 34 25.23 24.11 -20.31
CA ALA A 34 25.53 22.76 -19.84
C ALA A 34 26.99 22.69 -19.29
N PRO A 35 27.23 22.06 -18.12
CA PRO A 35 28.54 22.10 -17.49
C PRO A 35 29.57 21.44 -18.40
N LYS A 36 30.62 22.20 -18.75
CA LYS A 36 31.81 21.72 -19.46
C LYS A 36 32.62 20.75 -18.58
N HIS A 37 32.12 19.55 -18.33
CA HIS A 37 32.88 18.50 -17.65
C HIS A 37 32.90 17.28 -18.58
N GLY A 38 33.98 17.18 -19.36
CA GLY A 38 34.13 16.22 -20.44
C GLY A 38 34.22 14.76 -20.00
N LEU A 39 33.62 13.88 -20.79
CA LEU A 39 34.31 13.12 -21.83
C LEU A 39 33.59 13.45 -23.14
N ASP A 40 34.33 13.53 -24.24
CA ASP A 40 33.99 14.21 -25.50
C ASP A 40 32.53 14.03 -26.03
N GLU A 41 31.99 15.12 -26.60
CA GLU A 41 30.72 15.22 -27.38
C GLU A 41 29.37 15.34 -26.65
N PHE A 42 29.28 16.15 -25.59
CA PHE A 42 28.04 16.90 -25.33
C PHE A 42 28.36 18.39 -25.27
N GLU A 43 28.61 18.97 -26.45
CA GLU A 43 28.41 20.41 -26.62
C GLU A 43 26.97 20.71 -26.14
N GLY A 44 26.78 21.74 -25.33
CA GLY A 44 25.46 22.08 -24.77
C GLY A 44 24.48 22.44 -25.88
N ASP A 45 23.89 21.41 -26.49
CA ASP A 45 23.12 21.57 -27.69
C ASP A 45 21.78 22.20 -27.33
N ARG A 46 21.65 23.48 -27.67
CA ARG A 46 20.42 24.27 -27.49
C ARG A 46 19.21 23.62 -28.17
N TYR A 47 19.41 22.78 -29.19
CA TYR A 47 18.35 22.02 -29.86
C TYR A 47 17.77 20.91 -28.96
N LEU A 48 18.43 20.56 -27.85
CA LEU A 48 17.91 19.63 -26.83
C LEU A 48 17.03 20.32 -25.78
N ALA A 49 16.91 21.64 -25.77
CA ALA A 49 16.10 22.33 -24.76
C ALA A 49 14.63 21.88 -24.76
N PRO A 50 13.93 21.73 -25.92
CA PRO A 50 12.56 21.22 -25.96
C PRO A 50 12.39 19.82 -25.35
N PRO A 51 13.14 18.77 -25.76
CA PRO A 51 13.01 17.46 -25.14
C PRO A 51 13.38 17.44 -23.65
N VAL A 52 14.33 18.28 -23.22
CA VAL A 52 14.71 18.41 -21.79
C VAL A 52 13.55 18.95 -20.96
N ILE A 53 12.87 20.03 -21.37
CA ILE A 53 11.76 20.58 -20.58
C ILE A 53 10.60 19.57 -20.48
N PHE A 54 10.27 18.87 -21.57
CA PHE A 54 9.27 17.81 -21.54
C PHE A 54 9.68 16.67 -20.59
N GLY A 55 10.90 16.16 -20.73
CA GLY A 55 11.40 15.06 -19.89
C GLY A 55 11.42 15.40 -18.40
N ILE A 56 11.84 16.63 -18.03
CA ILE A 56 11.88 17.06 -16.63
C ILE A 56 10.47 17.30 -16.10
N LEU A 57 9.57 17.93 -16.85
CA LEU A 57 8.17 18.06 -16.43
C LEU A 57 7.57 16.68 -16.13
N LEU A 58 7.66 15.75 -17.07
CA LEU A 58 7.11 14.39 -16.92
C LEU A 58 7.75 13.62 -15.74
N SER A 59 9.06 13.74 -15.54
CA SER A 59 9.75 13.04 -14.45
C SER A 59 9.51 13.66 -13.07
N MET A 60 9.50 14.99 -12.95
CA MET A 60 9.33 15.68 -11.66
C MET A 60 7.96 15.48 -11.04
N HIS A 61 6.92 15.15 -11.83
CA HIS A 61 5.63 14.73 -11.28
C HIS A 61 5.77 13.49 -10.38
N SER A 62 6.59 12.51 -10.80
CA SER A 62 6.83 11.30 -10.01
C SER A 62 7.61 11.57 -8.73
N VAL A 63 8.62 12.43 -8.80
CA VAL A 63 9.44 12.83 -7.64
C VAL A 63 8.60 13.60 -6.64
N ALA A 64 7.78 14.56 -7.10
CA ALA A 64 6.89 15.31 -6.22
C ALA A 64 5.86 14.40 -5.53
N ILE A 65 5.28 13.44 -6.25
CA ILE A 65 4.30 12.50 -5.69
C ILE A 65 4.96 11.50 -4.74
N GLY A 66 6.15 11.01 -5.07
CA GLY A 66 6.96 10.19 -4.16
C GLY A 66 7.36 10.96 -2.91
N ALA A 67 7.79 12.22 -3.04
CA ALA A 67 8.08 13.10 -1.91
C ALA A 67 6.82 13.35 -1.07
N LEU A 68 5.65 13.55 -1.68
CA LEU A 68 4.37 13.62 -0.97
C LEU A 68 4.03 12.30 -0.23
N ALA A 69 4.31 11.15 -0.84
CA ALA A 69 4.10 9.83 -0.25
C ALA A 69 5.10 9.50 0.87
N ILE A 70 6.33 9.99 0.79
CA ILE A 70 7.39 9.73 1.77
C ILE A 70 7.38 10.77 2.90
N ALA A 71 7.30 12.06 2.56
CA ALA A 71 7.37 13.20 3.48
C ALA A 71 6.03 13.52 4.17
N SER A 72 4.92 12.92 3.76
CA SER A 72 3.77 12.76 4.67
C SER A 72 4.12 11.76 5.76
N GLY A 73 5.06 12.19 6.61
CA GLY A 73 5.45 11.52 7.83
C GLY A 73 4.25 11.37 8.75
N ASP A 74 4.28 10.28 9.48
CA ASP A 74 3.27 9.88 10.44
C ASP A 74 2.96 11.04 11.40
N ASP A 75 1.69 11.49 11.42
CA ASP A 75 1.18 12.55 12.31
C ASP A 75 1.09 12.03 13.77
N HIS A 76 2.17 11.49 14.33
CA HIS A 76 2.23 11.04 15.71
C HIS A 76 3.02 12.02 16.61
N PRO A 77 2.50 12.35 17.80
CA PRO A 77 3.11 13.33 18.70
C PRO A 77 4.41 12.84 19.37
N ASP A 78 4.64 11.53 19.45
CA ASP A 78 5.82 10.96 20.11
C ASP A 78 6.86 10.52 19.07
N ARG A 79 7.68 11.48 18.66
CA ARG A 79 8.68 11.34 17.60
C ARG A 79 10.01 10.74 18.05
N THR A 80 10.10 10.20 19.27
CA THR A 80 11.39 9.99 19.91
C THR A 80 12.07 8.66 19.62
N GLU A 81 11.39 7.61 19.15
CA GLU A 81 12.07 6.32 18.87
C GLU A 81 11.44 5.57 17.68
N ALA A 82 11.52 6.15 16.48
CA ALA A 82 11.22 5.38 15.26
C ALA A 82 12.43 4.51 14.89
N THR A 83 12.49 3.28 15.43
CA THR A 83 13.51 2.31 15.03
C THR A 83 13.39 2.01 13.53
N PRO A 84 14.49 2.04 12.75
CA PRO A 84 14.46 1.96 11.30
C PRO A 84 13.96 0.63 10.73
N HIS A 85 13.67 -0.37 11.57
CA HIS A 85 13.26 -1.73 11.19
C HIS A 85 11.81 -2.10 11.54
N THR A 86 11.06 -1.23 12.23
CA THR A 86 9.67 -1.53 12.60
C THR A 86 8.70 -1.19 11.45
N PRO A 87 7.73 -2.08 11.13
CA PRO A 87 6.61 -1.75 10.25
C PRO A 87 5.89 -0.49 10.74
N ARG A 88 5.36 0.32 9.82
CA ARG A 88 4.61 1.55 10.15
C ARG A 88 3.44 1.22 11.09
N GLN A 89 3.36 1.89 12.23
CA GLN A 89 2.35 1.62 13.27
C GLN A 89 0.91 1.92 12.78
N PRO A 90 -0.11 1.20 13.27
CA PRO A 90 -1.51 1.44 12.91
C PRO A 90 -1.90 2.90 13.09
N GLY A 91 -2.47 3.51 12.04
CA GLY A 91 -2.85 4.94 12.05
C GLY A 91 -1.85 5.90 11.37
N SER A 92 -0.69 5.39 10.94
CA SER A 92 0.41 6.18 10.39
C SER A 92 0.35 6.20 8.84
N PHE A 93 -0.51 7.04 8.28
CA PHE A 93 -0.90 6.95 6.86
C PHE A 93 -0.04 7.83 5.96
N THR A 94 0.22 7.37 4.73
CA THR A 94 0.48 8.33 3.66
C THR A 94 -0.80 9.13 3.41
N ARG A 95 -0.70 10.44 3.62
CA ARG A 95 -1.83 11.38 3.73
C ARG A 95 -2.70 11.45 2.46
N PHE A 96 -2.21 10.84 1.39
CA PHE A 96 -2.81 10.77 0.06
C PHE A 96 -3.90 9.70 -0.08
N VAL A 97 -3.73 8.50 0.48
CA VAL A 97 -4.69 7.40 0.27
C VAL A 97 -6.05 7.69 0.90
N ARG A 98 -6.10 8.49 1.99
CA ARG A 98 -7.35 8.96 2.61
C ARG A 98 -7.81 10.35 2.16
N ALA A 99 -7.10 11.03 1.28
CA ALA A 99 -7.62 12.28 0.70
C ALA A 99 -8.90 11.98 -0.10
N PRO A 100 -9.93 12.84 -0.07
CA PRO A 100 -11.15 12.57 -0.84
C PRO A 100 -10.82 12.45 -2.33
N LEU A 101 -11.40 11.46 -3.02
CA LEU A 101 -11.11 11.15 -4.43
C LEU A 101 -11.14 12.40 -5.34
N PRO A 102 -12.10 13.34 -5.18
CA PRO A 102 -12.09 14.57 -5.97
C PRO A 102 -10.81 15.38 -5.83
N ARG A 103 -10.21 15.49 -4.63
CA ARG A 103 -8.96 16.21 -4.43
C ARG A 103 -7.77 15.53 -5.09
N VAL A 104 -7.77 14.20 -5.07
CA VAL A 104 -6.74 13.39 -5.75
C VAL A 104 -6.81 13.62 -7.26
N LEU A 105 -8.02 13.56 -7.82
CA LEU A 105 -8.25 13.77 -9.26
C LEU A 105 -7.97 15.22 -9.70
N LEU A 106 -7.98 16.19 -8.77
CA LEU A 106 -7.70 17.61 -9.03
C LEU A 106 -6.22 17.92 -9.21
N VAL A 107 -5.32 17.09 -8.67
CA VAL A 107 -3.87 17.34 -8.76
C VAL A 107 -3.38 17.29 -10.20
N GLY A 108 -3.75 16.24 -10.94
CA GLY A 108 -3.32 16.04 -12.32
C GLY A 108 -3.63 17.21 -13.25
N PRO A 109 -4.90 17.70 -13.31
CA PRO A 109 -5.26 18.87 -14.11
C PRO A 109 -4.50 20.14 -13.72
N ILE A 110 -4.36 20.43 -12.42
CA ILE A 110 -3.63 21.64 -11.97
C ILE A 110 -2.18 21.59 -12.42
N TRP A 111 -1.52 20.45 -12.19
CA TRP A 111 -0.11 20.29 -12.53
C TRP A 111 0.10 20.30 -14.04
N ALA A 112 -0.84 19.73 -14.81
CA ALA A 112 -0.85 19.79 -16.25
C ALA A 112 -0.97 21.23 -16.77
N VAL A 113 -1.84 22.05 -16.18
CA VAL A 113 -1.96 23.48 -16.54
C VAL A 113 -0.69 24.24 -16.19
N CYS A 114 -0.10 24.02 -15.00
CA CYS A 114 1.17 24.65 -14.62
C CYS A 114 2.30 24.28 -15.60
N SER A 115 2.34 23.01 -16.00
CA SER A 115 3.32 22.49 -16.97
C SER A 115 3.13 23.11 -18.35
N LEU A 116 1.88 23.25 -18.80
CA LEU A 116 1.55 23.91 -20.06
C LEU A 116 1.98 25.39 -20.05
N VAL A 117 1.74 26.12 -18.95
CA VAL A 117 2.22 27.51 -18.80
C VAL A 117 3.74 27.58 -18.88
N ALA A 118 4.46 26.68 -18.22
CA ALA A 118 5.92 26.61 -18.31
C ALA A 118 6.40 26.36 -19.74
N LEU A 119 5.73 25.49 -20.48
CA LEU A 119 6.06 25.19 -21.87
C LEU A 119 5.78 26.37 -22.80
N PHE A 120 4.71 27.14 -22.59
CA PHE A 120 4.49 28.38 -23.34
C PHE A 120 5.61 29.39 -23.08
N ILE A 121 6.02 29.59 -21.82
CA ILE A 121 7.13 30.48 -21.48
C ILE A 121 8.43 29.98 -22.13
N GLY A 122 8.70 28.68 -22.03
CA GLY A 122 9.85 28.05 -22.69
C GLY A 122 9.84 28.26 -24.19
N HIS A 123 8.71 28.01 -24.86
CA HIS A 123 8.55 28.17 -26.30
C HIS A 123 8.80 29.61 -26.77
N THR A 124 8.32 30.61 -26.00
CA THR A 124 8.57 32.03 -26.35
C THR A 124 10.05 32.43 -26.31
N SER A 125 10.89 31.67 -25.61
CA SER A 125 12.31 31.97 -25.40
C SER A 125 13.24 30.94 -26.06
N ALA A 126 12.69 29.94 -26.75
CA ALA A 126 13.43 28.84 -27.30
C ALA A 126 14.32 29.29 -28.47
N ALA A 127 15.57 28.80 -28.49
CA ALA A 127 16.47 28.98 -29.62
C ALA A 127 15.98 28.23 -30.86
N ASP A 128 15.24 27.13 -30.65
CA ASP A 128 14.51 26.41 -31.68
C ASP A 128 13.05 26.21 -31.21
N SER A 129 12.12 26.79 -31.95
CA SER A 129 10.67 26.63 -31.71
C SER A 129 10.16 25.28 -32.22
N GLY A 130 10.98 24.47 -32.87
CA GLY A 130 10.60 23.15 -33.40
C GLY A 130 10.04 23.24 -34.81
N ALA A 131 10.03 22.09 -35.49
CA ALA A 131 9.50 21.98 -36.84
C ALA A 131 7.96 22.03 -36.86
N PRO A 132 7.34 22.70 -37.85
CA PRO A 132 5.89 22.64 -38.05
C PRO A 132 5.40 21.19 -38.14
N GLY A 133 4.24 20.93 -37.54
CA GLY A 133 3.66 19.60 -37.43
C GLY A 133 4.03 18.88 -36.13
N THR A 134 5.09 19.28 -35.42
CA THR A 134 5.49 18.67 -34.13
C THR A 134 4.75 19.29 -32.94
N VAL A 135 4.68 18.62 -31.79
CA VAL A 135 4.02 19.18 -30.58
C VAL A 135 4.67 20.50 -30.14
N TRP A 136 6.01 20.61 -30.21
CA TRP A 136 6.72 21.84 -29.85
C TRP A 136 6.51 22.95 -30.88
N GLY A 137 6.71 22.64 -32.17
CA GLY A 137 6.51 23.58 -33.28
C GLY A 137 5.09 24.12 -33.39
N ASP A 138 4.11 23.29 -33.05
CA ASP A 138 2.70 23.65 -33.13
C ASP A 138 2.11 24.09 -31.78
N LEU A 139 2.92 24.31 -30.73
CA LEU A 139 2.41 24.55 -29.38
C LEU A 139 1.42 25.73 -29.30
N THR A 140 1.71 26.82 -30.02
CA THR A 140 0.85 28.02 -30.09
C THR A 140 -0.07 28.01 -31.32
N GLY A 141 0.23 27.20 -32.34
CA GLY A 141 -0.49 27.18 -33.61
C GLY A 141 -1.58 26.12 -33.71
N ASN A 142 -1.55 25.09 -32.85
CA ASN A 142 -2.46 23.95 -32.88
C ASN A 142 -2.96 23.59 -31.47
N PRO A 143 -4.28 23.65 -31.21
CA PRO A 143 -4.82 23.29 -29.90
C PRO A 143 -4.59 21.82 -29.53
N LEU A 144 -4.41 20.92 -30.51
CA LEU A 144 -4.14 19.50 -30.26
C LEU A 144 -2.80 19.29 -29.57
N SER A 145 -1.80 20.12 -29.88
CA SER A 145 -0.48 20.06 -29.24
C SER A 145 -0.57 20.40 -27.76
N ALA A 146 -1.22 21.51 -27.41
CA ALA A 146 -1.46 21.90 -26.03
C ALA A 146 -2.28 20.85 -25.26
N LEU A 147 -3.33 20.30 -25.87
CA LEU A 147 -4.15 19.25 -25.25
C LEU A 147 -3.37 17.95 -25.02
N SER A 148 -2.50 17.55 -25.97
CA SER A 148 -1.68 16.35 -25.81
C SER A 148 -0.77 16.44 -24.59
N ILE A 149 -0.16 17.60 -24.36
CA ILE A 149 0.69 17.90 -23.21
C ILE A 149 -0.12 17.82 -21.92
N VAL A 150 -1.29 18.46 -21.89
CA VAL A 150 -2.16 18.45 -20.71
C VAL A 150 -2.55 17.02 -20.35
N PHE A 151 -2.96 16.22 -21.32
CA PHE A 151 -3.37 14.83 -21.08
C PHE A 151 -2.21 13.96 -20.63
N LEU A 152 -1.01 14.13 -21.19
CA LEU A 152 0.17 13.35 -20.79
C LEU A 152 0.66 13.72 -19.38
N CYS A 153 0.70 15.02 -19.04
CA CYS A 153 1.06 15.46 -17.69
C CYS A 153 0.05 14.95 -16.66
N TRP A 154 -1.25 15.04 -16.98
CA TRP A 154 -2.31 14.52 -16.13
C TRP A 154 -2.22 12.99 -16.00
N ALA A 155 -2.06 12.26 -17.10
CA ALA A 155 -1.91 10.82 -17.08
C ALA A 155 -0.72 10.37 -16.22
N THR A 156 0.38 11.12 -16.29
CA THR A 156 1.59 10.87 -15.49
C THR A 156 1.31 11.05 -14.00
N ALA A 157 0.62 12.12 -13.61
CA ALA A 157 0.18 12.31 -12.23
C ALA A 157 -0.71 11.14 -11.76
N ASN A 158 -1.69 10.73 -12.58
CA ASN A 158 -2.58 9.61 -12.28
C ASN A 158 -1.82 8.29 -12.08
N MET A 159 -0.85 7.99 -12.96
CA MET A 159 -0.01 6.80 -12.84
C MET A 159 0.83 6.83 -11.56
N CYS A 160 1.45 7.96 -11.24
CA CYS A 160 2.22 8.11 -10.00
C CYS A 160 1.35 7.89 -8.75
N PHE A 161 0.09 8.34 -8.79
CA PHE A 161 -0.86 8.08 -7.71
C PHE A 161 -1.35 6.64 -7.65
N ALA A 162 -1.47 5.97 -8.80
CA ALA A 162 -1.79 4.55 -8.85
C ALA A 162 -0.65 3.74 -8.18
N TRP A 163 0.60 3.97 -8.58
CA TRP A 163 1.77 3.35 -7.96
C TRP A 163 1.90 3.66 -6.47
N SER A 164 1.64 4.91 -6.07
CA SER A 164 1.65 5.29 -4.65
C SER A 164 0.57 4.58 -3.84
N SER A 165 -0.63 4.41 -4.42
CA SER A 165 -1.72 3.66 -3.79
C SER A 165 -1.35 2.18 -3.65
N LEU A 166 -0.72 1.62 -4.67
CA LEU A 166 -0.23 0.24 -4.64
C LEU A 166 0.85 0.05 -3.57
N ALA A 167 1.81 0.98 -3.48
CA ALA A 167 2.85 0.94 -2.44
C ALA A 167 2.20 0.96 -1.04
N GLU A 168 1.28 1.90 -0.79
CA GLU A 168 0.59 1.99 0.50
C GLU A 168 -0.10 0.68 0.90
N ALA A 169 -0.66 -0.05 -0.07
CA ALA A 169 -1.34 -1.32 0.17
C ALA A 169 -0.43 -2.40 0.80
N PHE A 170 0.89 -2.32 0.60
CA PHE A 170 1.90 -3.23 1.16
C PHE A 170 2.73 -2.62 2.29
N SER A 171 2.45 -1.37 2.69
CA SER A 171 3.24 -0.64 3.68
C SER A 171 3.24 -1.28 5.08
N ARG A 172 2.23 -2.09 5.40
CA ARG A 172 1.99 -2.68 6.73
C ARG A 172 2.61 -4.05 6.92
N ASP A 173 2.60 -4.87 5.88
CA ASP A 173 2.90 -6.30 5.97
C ASP A 173 4.16 -6.68 5.18
N ARG A 174 4.50 -5.97 4.09
CA ARG A 174 5.61 -6.34 3.21
C ARG A 174 6.44 -5.13 2.80
N ARG A 175 7.38 -4.73 3.67
CA ARG A 175 8.27 -3.59 3.42
C ARG A 175 9.11 -3.73 2.15
N SER A 176 9.58 -4.93 1.82
CA SER A 176 10.31 -5.19 0.58
C SER A 176 9.45 -4.87 -0.63
N VAL A 177 8.19 -5.33 -0.65
CA VAL A 177 7.24 -5.05 -1.73
C VAL A 177 6.87 -3.56 -1.77
N TYR A 178 6.65 -2.91 -0.62
CA TYR A 178 6.43 -1.47 -0.55
C TYR A 178 7.59 -0.70 -1.20
N LEU A 179 8.83 -0.99 -0.81
CA LEU A 179 10.02 -0.34 -1.37
C LEU A 179 10.15 -0.66 -2.85
N THR A 180 10.02 -1.91 -3.28
CA THR A 180 10.11 -2.28 -4.70
C THR A 180 9.05 -1.57 -5.53
N VAL A 181 7.79 -1.53 -5.09
CA VAL A 181 6.71 -0.84 -5.82
C VAL A 181 6.95 0.67 -5.85
N LEU A 182 7.43 1.26 -4.76
CA LEU A 182 7.76 2.68 -4.69
C LEU A 182 8.95 3.02 -5.62
N THR A 183 10.04 2.26 -5.56
CA THR A 183 11.23 2.44 -6.41
C THR A 183 10.90 2.18 -7.87
N CYS A 184 10.14 1.12 -8.19
CA CYS A 184 9.65 0.88 -9.54
C CYS A 184 8.77 2.04 -10.03
N GLY A 185 7.82 2.52 -9.21
CA GLY A 185 7.00 3.68 -9.57
C GLY A 185 7.81 4.97 -9.75
N LEU A 186 8.82 5.19 -8.89
CA LEU A 186 9.73 6.34 -8.90
C LEU A 186 10.83 6.27 -9.97
N CYS A 187 11.14 5.08 -10.49
CA CYS A 187 12.19 4.92 -11.52
C CYS A 187 11.57 4.66 -12.89
N LEU A 188 10.66 3.68 -13.03
CA LEU A 188 10.06 3.30 -14.31
C LEU A 188 9.02 4.33 -14.79
N GLY A 189 8.26 4.96 -13.89
CA GLY A 189 7.29 6.01 -14.24
C GLY A 189 7.96 7.21 -14.93
N PRO A 190 8.93 7.88 -14.28
CA PRO A 190 9.68 8.96 -14.90
C PRO A 190 10.63 8.53 -16.01
N LEU A 191 11.16 7.29 -16.03
CA LEU A 191 11.91 6.80 -17.18
C LEU A 191 11.00 6.70 -18.41
N THR A 192 9.84 6.05 -18.31
CA THR A 192 8.95 5.89 -19.46
C THR A 192 8.33 7.22 -19.91
N ALA A 193 7.88 8.05 -18.98
CA ALA A 193 7.33 9.38 -19.29
C ALA A 193 8.42 10.36 -19.76
N GLY A 194 9.60 10.31 -19.13
CA GLY A 194 10.77 11.13 -19.45
C GLY A 194 11.42 10.76 -20.78
N LEU A 195 11.56 9.47 -21.12
CA LEU A 195 11.99 9.02 -22.45
C LEU A 195 10.98 9.45 -23.52
N PHE A 196 9.68 9.40 -23.23
CA PHE A 196 8.67 9.86 -24.17
C PHE A 196 8.74 11.38 -24.39
N GLY A 197 8.96 12.16 -23.34
CA GLY A 197 9.20 13.61 -23.45
C GLY A 197 10.50 13.96 -24.15
N TYR A 198 11.58 13.25 -23.81
CA TYR A 198 12.94 13.49 -24.28
C TYR A 198 13.18 13.02 -25.73
N PHE A 199 12.58 11.92 -26.18
CA PHE A 199 12.77 11.42 -27.55
C PHE A 199 11.54 11.60 -28.46
N GLY A 200 10.34 11.65 -27.89
CA GLY A 200 9.09 11.52 -28.65
C GLY A 200 8.30 12.81 -28.77
N LEU A 201 8.00 13.53 -27.68
CA LEU A 201 6.96 14.57 -27.75
C LEU A 201 7.39 15.79 -28.54
N ALA A 202 8.63 16.25 -28.39
CA ALA A 202 9.13 17.39 -29.17
C ALA A 202 9.16 17.12 -30.69
N THR A 203 9.18 15.85 -31.10
CA THR A 203 9.38 15.41 -32.49
C THR A 203 8.15 14.75 -33.10
N LEU A 204 7.19 14.31 -32.28
CA LEU A 204 5.99 13.62 -32.74
C LEU A 204 4.98 14.60 -33.34
N PRO A 205 4.29 14.18 -34.41
CA PRO A 205 3.18 14.95 -34.95
C PRO A 205 2.03 15.12 -33.96
N ALA A 206 1.41 16.31 -33.92
CA ALA A 206 0.29 16.61 -33.02
C ALA A 206 -0.88 15.62 -33.18
N ILE A 207 -1.13 15.17 -34.42
CA ILE A 207 -2.18 14.19 -34.76
C ILE A 207 -1.92 12.80 -34.16
N ILE A 208 -0.67 12.47 -33.81
CA ILE A 208 -0.29 11.22 -33.16
C ILE A 208 -0.20 11.42 -31.64
N ALA A 209 0.39 12.52 -31.20
CA ALA A 209 0.57 12.82 -29.78
C ALA A 209 -0.76 13.00 -29.04
N PHE A 210 -1.75 13.64 -29.68
CA PHE A 210 -3.08 13.86 -29.11
C PHE A 210 -3.84 12.56 -28.76
N PRO A 211 -4.11 11.64 -29.70
CA PRO A 211 -4.83 10.40 -29.38
C PRO A 211 -4.05 9.54 -28.38
N LEU A 212 -2.72 9.55 -28.46
CA LEU A 212 -1.88 8.84 -27.52
C LEU A 212 -2.04 9.40 -26.09
N GLY A 213 -1.97 10.72 -25.92
CA GLY A 213 -2.22 11.38 -24.64
C GLY A 213 -3.61 11.09 -24.08
N LEU A 214 -4.64 11.09 -24.93
CA LEU A 214 -6.00 10.74 -24.54
C LEU A 214 -6.10 9.29 -24.05
N VAL A 215 -5.51 8.34 -24.77
CA VAL A 215 -5.48 6.92 -24.38
C VAL A 215 -4.76 6.75 -23.04
N PHE A 216 -3.59 7.38 -22.86
CA PHE A 216 -2.87 7.35 -21.58
C PHE A 216 -3.68 7.93 -20.43
N LEU A 217 -4.42 9.02 -20.67
CA LEU A 217 -5.29 9.61 -19.65
C LEU A 217 -6.43 8.66 -19.25
N ILE A 218 -7.08 8.02 -20.23
CA ILE A 218 -8.15 7.04 -19.96
C ILE A 218 -7.58 5.86 -19.18
N VAL A 219 -6.49 5.26 -19.64
CA VAL A 219 -5.86 4.08 -19.02
C VAL A 219 -5.38 4.41 -17.60
N SER A 220 -4.69 5.54 -17.42
CA SER A 220 -4.19 5.96 -16.10
C SER A 220 -5.32 6.25 -15.10
N THR A 221 -6.43 6.85 -15.55
CA THR A 221 -7.60 7.11 -14.70
C THR A 221 -8.30 5.80 -14.33
N ALA A 222 -8.48 4.91 -15.32
CA ALA A 222 -9.06 3.58 -15.13
C ALA A 222 -8.19 2.69 -14.23
N LEU A 223 -6.88 2.92 -14.16
CA LEU A 223 -5.99 2.24 -13.22
C LEU A 223 -6.05 2.86 -11.82
N LEU A 224 -6.00 4.18 -11.71
CA LEU A 224 -5.94 4.90 -10.43
C LEU A 224 -7.14 4.60 -9.53
N ILE A 225 -8.36 4.69 -10.06
CA ILE A 225 -9.60 4.55 -9.27
C ILE A 225 -9.69 3.17 -8.58
N PRO A 226 -9.64 2.03 -9.30
CA PRO A 226 -9.77 0.72 -8.67
C PRO A 226 -8.58 0.39 -7.78
N LEU A 227 -7.35 0.76 -8.17
CA LEU A 227 -6.16 0.45 -7.41
C LEU A 227 -6.15 1.20 -6.07
N ARG A 228 -6.57 2.46 -6.07
CA ARG A 228 -6.76 3.26 -4.86
C ARG A 228 -7.84 2.66 -3.97
N TRP A 229 -8.98 2.29 -4.54
CA TRP A 229 -10.07 1.68 -3.78
C TRP A 229 -9.67 0.36 -3.13
N TRP A 230 -8.95 -0.49 -3.87
CA TRP A 230 -8.40 -1.73 -3.38
C TRP A 230 -7.37 -1.51 -2.26
N ALA A 231 -6.46 -0.53 -2.43
CA ALA A 231 -5.48 -0.17 -1.41
C ALA A 231 -6.14 0.26 -0.10
N ILE A 232 -7.16 1.14 -0.15
CA ILE A 232 -7.94 1.56 1.02
C ILE A 232 -8.54 0.34 1.72
N ARG A 233 -9.24 -0.53 0.97
CA ARG A 233 -9.87 -1.73 1.54
C ARG A 233 -8.87 -2.70 2.15
N ARG A 234 -7.68 -2.82 1.59
CA ARG A 234 -6.64 -3.69 2.15
C ARG A 234 -6.10 -3.09 3.44
N VAL A 235 -5.74 -1.81 3.44
CA VAL A 235 -5.26 -1.11 4.64
C VAL A 235 -6.31 -1.15 5.75
N ASP A 236 -7.58 -0.86 5.43
CA ASP A 236 -8.65 -0.90 6.43
C ASP A 236 -8.87 -2.32 7.00
N ARG A 237 -8.74 -3.38 6.18
CA ARG A 237 -8.77 -4.77 6.68
C ARG A 237 -7.63 -5.08 7.65
N PHE A 238 -6.42 -4.64 7.34
CA PHE A 238 -5.27 -4.79 8.23
C PHE A 238 -5.45 -3.99 9.53
N ASP A 239 -5.84 -2.71 9.42
CA ASP A 239 -6.10 -1.84 10.57
C ASP A 239 -7.23 -2.37 11.45
N LEU A 240 -8.32 -2.91 10.89
CA LEU A 240 -9.41 -3.51 11.66
C LEU A 240 -8.95 -4.78 12.40
N GLY A 241 -8.08 -5.57 11.79
CA GLY A 241 -7.43 -6.71 12.44
C GLY A 241 -6.53 -6.29 13.61
N GLU A 242 -5.92 -5.11 13.54
CA GLU A 242 -5.03 -4.56 14.58
C GLU A 242 -5.76 -3.71 15.65
N ARG A 243 -6.90 -3.09 15.29
CA ARG A 243 -7.76 -2.28 16.18
C ARG A 243 -8.67 -3.08 17.08
N LEU A 244 -8.76 -4.40 16.92
CA LEU A 244 -9.19 -5.27 18.01
C LEU A 244 -8.21 -5.02 19.17
N PRO A 245 -8.68 -4.41 20.27
CA PRO A 245 -7.87 -3.54 21.09
C PRO A 245 -6.60 -4.25 21.59
N ALA A 246 -5.44 -3.70 21.22
CA ALA A 246 -4.16 -4.03 21.84
C ALA A 246 -4.18 -3.84 23.37
N GLY A 247 -5.15 -3.08 23.90
CA GLY A 247 -5.48 -2.97 25.32
C GLY A 247 -6.03 -4.25 25.97
N ASN A 248 -6.43 -5.26 25.19
CA ASN A 248 -6.82 -6.58 25.71
C ASN A 248 -5.73 -7.65 25.54
N ARG A 249 -4.62 -7.35 24.85
CA ARG A 249 -3.49 -8.27 24.65
C ARG A 249 -2.42 -8.21 25.76
N ARG A 250 -2.58 -7.32 26.75
CA ARG A 250 -1.80 -7.31 28.01
C ARG A 250 -2.68 -7.42 29.25
N GLY A 251 -3.82 -8.10 29.11
CA GLY A 251 -4.63 -8.55 30.25
C GLY A 251 -4.21 -9.95 30.66
N ILE A 252 -3.51 -10.04 31.79
CA ILE A 252 -3.24 -11.26 32.54
C ILE A 252 -4.55 -12.08 32.63
N GLY A 253 -4.57 -13.28 32.02
CA GLY A 253 -5.49 -14.36 32.41
C GLY A 253 -6.89 -14.45 31.77
N ARG A 254 -7.13 -13.99 30.53
CA ARG A 254 -8.40 -14.33 29.82
C ARG A 254 -8.16 -15.32 28.66
N THR A 255 -8.81 -16.48 28.77
CA THR A 255 -8.91 -17.51 27.73
C THR A 255 -9.43 -16.91 26.41
N PRO A 256 -8.85 -17.26 25.25
CA PRO A 256 -9.28 -16.73 23.95
C PRO A 256 -10.71 -17.16 23.64
N GLN A 257 -11.68 -16.26 23.78
CA GLN A 257 -13.10 -16.58 23.64
C GLN A 257 -13.43 -16.96 22.18
N PRO A 258 -14.16 -18.07 21.94
CA PRO A 258 -14.48 -18.49 20.58
C PRO A 258 -15.39 -17.46 19.90
N PRO A 259 -15.29 -17.30 18.56
CA PRO A 259 -16.20 -16.45 17.81
C PRO A 259 -17.66 -16.87 18.01
N GLU A 260 -18.56 -15.90 18.22
CA GLU A 260 -19.97 -16.14 18.57
C GLU A 260 -20.73 -16.92 17.49
N ASP A 261 -20.28 -16.86 16.23
CA ASP A 261 -20.85 -17.59 15.10
C ASP A 261 -20.64 -19.10 15.16
N ALA A 262 -19.68 -19.58 15.97
CA ALA A 262 -19.41 -21.01 16.15
C ALA A 262 -20.40 -21.68 17.13
N LEU A 263 -21.06 -20.89 17.98
CA LEU A 263 -21.90 -21.37 19.08
C LEU A 263 -23.36 -21.48 18.65
N GLN A 264 -24.04 -22.54 19.09
CA GLN A 264 -25.49 -22.66 18.96
C GLN A 264 -26.20 -21.69 19.92
N PRO A 265 -27.45 -21.28 19.64
CA PRO A 265 -28.24 -20.48 20.55
C PRO A 265 -28.32 -21.12 21.96
N GLY A 266 -27.82 -20.40 22.96
CA GLY A 266 -27.79 -20.86 24.36
C GLY A 266 -26.63 -21.79 24.74
N GLU A 267 -25.70 -22.07 23.83
CA GLU A 267 -24.46 -22.82 24.11
C GLU A 267 -23.44 -21.94 24.85
N ARG A 268 -22.81 -22.47 25.90
CA ARG A 268 -21.83 -21.73 26.72
C ARG A 268 -20.45 -22.33 26.58
N THR A 269 -19.46 -21.49 26.33
CA THR A 269 -18.06 -21.91 26.32
C THR A 269 -17.58 -22.19 27.74
N LEU A 270 -17.01 -23.38 27.94
CA LEU A 270 -16.32 -23.76 29.17
C LEU A 270 -14.86 -23.31 29.12
N THR A 271 -14.14 -23.71 28.07
CA THR A 271 -12.75 -23.32 27.85
C THR A 271 -12.39 -23.41 26.36
N SER A 272 -11.34 -22.73 25.97
CA SER A 272 -10.90 -22.65 24.57
C SER A 272 -9.39 -22.46 24.48
N TYR A 273 -8.80 -23.03 23.43
CA TYR A 273 -7.38 -22.95 23.14
C TYR A 273 -7.16 -22.59 21.68
N LEU A 274 -6.44 -21.50 21.46
CA LEU A 274 -6.08 -21.03 20.13
C LEU A 274 -4.66 -21.47 19.78
N GLY A 275 -4.54 -22.31 18.75
CA GLY A 275 -3.25 -22.65 18.16
C GLY A 275 -2.79 -21.57 17.21
N GLU A 276 -2.34 -20.43 17.75
CA GLU A 276 -1.72 -19.40 16.92
C GLU A 276 -0.29 -19.83 16.54
N THR A 277 -0.01 -20.01 15.26
CA THR A 277 1.35 -20.03 14.70
C THR A 277 1.75 -18.61 14.27
N PHE A 278 1.84 -17.67 15.21
CA PHE A 278 2.42 -16.35 14.93
C PHE A 278 3.95 -16.43 14.90
N ASN A 279 4.52 -17.15 13.93
CA ASN A 279 5.93 -16.95 13.58
C ASN A 279 6.01 -15.79 12.59
N ARG A 280 6.28 -14.59 13.14
CA ARG A 280 6.51 -13.34 12.41
C ARG A 280 7.71 -13.38 11.46
N SER A 281 8.42 -14.51 11.36
CA SER A 281 9.65 -14.69 10.59
C SER A 281 9.62 -15.81 9.55
N SER A 282 8.52 -16.56 9.40
CA SER A 282 8.43 -17.61 8.36
C SER A 282 7.31 -17.29 7.36
N GLU A 283 7.71 -16.96 6.14
CA GLU A 283 6.88 -16.71 4.94
C GLU A 283 5.97 -17.88 4.48
N ALA A 284 5.61 -18.85 5.34
CA ALA A 284 4.94 -20.06 4.89
C ALA A 284 4.05 -20.73 5.95
N SER A 285 3.04 -20.03 6.47
CA SER A 285 1.86 -20.73 7.02
C SER A 285 0.62 -20.23 6.30
N THR A 286 0.25 -20.94 5.24
CA THR A 286 -1.01 -20.80 4.50
C THR A 286 -2.18 -21.47 5.22
N ALA A 287 -1.97 -22.01 6.41
CA ALA A 287 -3.01 -22.65 7.20
C ALA A 287 -3.76 -21.62 8.06
N ASP A 288 -5.07 -21.57 7.91
CA ASP A 288 -5.97 -20.79 8.76
C ASP A 288 -5.76 -21.17 10.25
N PRO A 289 -5.78 -20.19 11.17
CA PRO A 289 -5.58 -20.47 12.59
C PRO A 289 -6.69 -21.38 13.13
N GLN A 290 -6.27 -22.42 13.86
CA GLN A 290 -7.17 -23.43 14.41
C GLN A 290 -7.34 -23.26 15.91
N MET A 291 -8.52 -23.63 16.41
CA MET A 291 -8.89 -23.52 17.81
C MET A 291 -9.59 -24.80 18.28
N LEU A 292 -9.30 -25.19 19.52
CA LEU A 292 -10.04 -26.21 20.27
C LEU A 292 -11.01 -25.50 21.21
N VAL A 293 -12.28 -25.88 21.16
CA VAL A 293 -13.34 -25.27 21.99
C VAL A 293 -14.08 -26.37 22.72
N LEU A 294 -14.23 -26.20 24.02
CA LEU A 294 -15.12 -27.00 24.85
C LEU A 294 -16.28 -26.15 25.32
N THR A 295 -17.48 -26.64 25.08
CA THR A 295 -18.72 -26.03 25.52
C THR A 295 -19.46 -26.96 26.48
N ASP A 296 -20.54 -26.47 27.07
CA ASP A 296 -21.46 -27.27 27.87
C ASP A 296 -22.20 -28.34 27.05
N ARG A 297 -22.15 -28.28 25.71
CA ARG A 297 -22.87 -29.17 24.81
C ARG A 297 -22.01 -30.02 23.89
N ARG A 298 -20.79 -29.60 23.57
CA ARG A 298 -19.90 -30.31 22.64
C ARG A 298 -18.45 -29.85 22.76
N ILE A 299 -17.59 -30.59 22.08
CA ILE A 299 -16.17 -30.32 21.95
C ILE A 299 -15.89 -30.24 20.45
N PHE A 300 -15.21 -29.20 19.99
CA PHE A 300 -14.97 -29.06 18.56
C PHE A 300 -13.62 -28.41 18.25
N ARG A 301 -13.07 -28.80 17.10
CA ARG A 301 -11.95 -28.13 16.44
C ARG A 301 -12.51 -27.25 15.33
N ALA A 302 -12.17 -25.97 15.35
CA ALA A 302 -12.60 -25.00 14.35
C ALA A 302 -11.40 -24.33 13.67
N SER A 303 -11.59 -23.96 12.41
CA SER A 303 -10.73 -23.07 11.65
C SER A 303 -11.34 -21.66 11.61
N ILE A 304 -10.53 -20.62 11.80
CA ILE A 304 -10.97 -19.23 11.71
C ILE A 304 -10.59 -18.69 10.32
N ILE A 305 -11.56 -18.70 9.40
CA ILE A 305 -11.36 -18.27 8.00
C ILE A 305 -11.35 -16.73 7.92
N ALA A 306 -12.19 -16.07 8.71
CA ALA A 306 -12.23 -14.62 8.87
C ALA A 306 -12.77 -14.26 10.26
N PRO A 307 -12.58 -13.01 10.74
CA PRO A 307 -13.21 -12.55 11.97
C PRO A 307 -14.73 -12.74 11.92
N GLY A 308 -15.30 -13.50 12.86
CA GLY A 308 -16.73 -13.85 12.89
C GLY A 308 -17.18 -14.85 11.81
N ARG A 309 -16.23 -15.55 11.17
CA ARG A 309 -16.50 -16.70 10.29
C ARG A 309 -15.59 -17.86 10.65
N THR A 310 -16.19 -18.83 11.33
CA THR A 310 -15.57 -20.08 11.75
C THR A 310 -16.11 -21.25 10.94
N PHE A 311 -15.25 -22.22 10.71
CA PHE A 311 -15.62 -23.48 10.09
C PHE A 311 -15.27 -24.61 11.05
N ILE A 312 -16.29 -25.38 11.45
CA ILE A 312 -16.12 -26.52 12.35
C ILE A 312 -15.54 -27.67 11.54
N LEU A 313 -14.30 -28.05 11.86
CA LEU A 313 -13.59 -29.16 11.19
C LEU A 313 -14.03 -30.50 11.76
N GLU A 314 -14.12 -30.58 13.09
CA GLU A 314 -14.43 -31.81 13.81
C GLU A 314 -15.25 -31.48 15.07
N GLN A 315 -16.23 -32.31 15.42
CA GLN A 315 -17.04 -32.16 16.63
C GLN A 315 -17.19 -33.49 17.39
N ALA A 316 -17.33 -33.43 18.71
CA ALA A 316 -17.49 -34.54 19.64
C ALA A 316 -18.50 -34.20 20.75
N GLU A 317 -19.08 -35.22 21.35
CA GLU A 317 -19.96 -35.06 22.51
C GLU A 317 -19.15 -34.88 23.80
N PRO A 318 -19.67 -34.14 24.81
CA PRO A 318 -18.95 -33.92 26.07
C PRO A 318 -18.60 -35.23 26.80
N GLY A 319 -19.48 -36.24 26.72
CA GLY A 319 -19.26 -37.56 27.33
C GLY A 319 -18.13 -38.37 26.68
N GLN A 320 -17.64 -37.95 25.52
CA GLN A 320 -16.48 -38.56 24.86
C GLN A 320 -15.16 -38.01 25.40
N LEU A 321 -15.15 -36.99 26.26
CA LEU A 321 -13.91 -36.41 26.77
C LEU A 321 -13.18 -37.36 27.72
N SER A 322 -11.91 -37.66 27.43
CA SER A 322 -11.06 -38.49 28.30
C SER A 322 -9.88 -37.73 28.92
N GLY A 323 -9.46 -36.62 28.31
CA GLY A 323 -8.44 -35.73 28.87
C GLY A 323 -7.80 -34.81 27.83
N GLY A 324 -6.68 -34.19 28.19
CA GLY A 324 -5.88 -33.38 27.27
C GLY A 324 -4.39 -33.61 27.45
N THR A 325 -3.62 -33.49 26.37
CA THR A 325 -2.15 -33.55 26.40
C THR A 325 -1.53 -32.32 25.74
N SER A 326 -0.33 -31.98 26.20
CA SER A 326 0.51 -30.91 25.65
C SER A 326 1.86 -31.52 25.34
N GLU A 327 2.23 -31.53 24.06
CA GLU A 327 3.49 -32.10 23.60
C GLU A 327 4.34 -31.02 22.91
N PRO A 328 5.54 -30.71 23.43
CA PRO A 328 6.47 -29.85 22.73
C PRO A 328 7.08 -30.61 21.54
N ARG A 329 7.01 -30.03 20.34
CA ARG A 329 7.56 -30.61 19.11
C ARG A 329 8.42 -29.59 18.37
N ASN A 330 9.74 -29.79 18.41
CA ASN A 330 10.78 -28.94 17.80
C ASN A 330 10.64 -27.45 18.17
N ASN A 331 9.79 -26.72 17.43
CA ASN A 331 9.63 -25.27 17.48
C ASN A 331 8.16 -24.84 17.67
N HIS A 332 7.27 -25.77 18.01
CA HIS A 332 5.86 -25.50 18.31
C HIS A 332 5.35 -26.48 19.37
N VAL A 333 4.17 -26.20 19.90
CA VAL A 333 3.48 -27.11 20.84
C VAL A 333 2.25 -27.67 20.16
N ILE A 334 2.02 -28.96 20.35
CA ILE A 334 0.81 -29.65 19.92
C ILE A 334 -0.05 -29.85 21.15
N THR A 335 -1.27 -29.32 21.08
CA THR A 335 -2.28 -29.49 22.13
C THR A 335 -3.33 -30.44 21.61
N THR A 336 -3.58 -31.52 22.34
CA THR A 336 -4.46 -32.60 21.90
C THR A 336 -5.56 -32.82 22.94
N VAL A 337 -6.81 -32.89 22.48
CA VAL A 337 -7.96 -33.35 23.26
C VAL A 337 -8.11 -34.84 23.01
N LEU A 338 -7.98 -35.63 24.08
CA LEU A 338 -8.19 -37.06 24.06
C LEU A 338 -9.67 -37.37 24.19
N LEU A 339 -10.14 -38.29 23.35
CA LEU A 339 -11.54 -38.65 23.25
C LEU A 339 -11.71 -40.17 23.27
N ASN A 340 -12.72 -40.66 24.00
CA ASN A 340 -13.09 -42.07 24.06
C ASN A 340 -13.84 -42.49 22.78
N GLY A 341 -13.44 -43.62 22.20
CA GLY A 341 -14.12 -44.22 21.05
C GLY A 341 -13.93 -43.48 19.72
N ARG A 342 -12.96 -42.56 19.61
CA ARG A 342 -12.67 -41.80 18.38
C ARG A 342 -11.24 -41.28 18.34
N GLN A 343 -10.84 -40.74 17.18
CA GLN A 343 -9.54 -40.09 17.04
C GLN A 343 -9.46 -38.80 17.87
N PRO A 344 -8.29 -38.53 18.50
CA PRO A 344 -8.03 -37.28 19.22
C PRO A 344 -8.08 -36.06 18.32
N MET A 345 -8.54 -34.92 18.85
CA MET A 345 -8.48 -33.64 18.16
C MET A 345 -7.19 -32.92 18.54
N SER A 346 -6.33 -32.59 17.58
CA SER A 346 -5.10 -31.85 17.85
C SER A 346 -5.07 -30.50 17.15
N VAL A 347 -4.42 -29.53 17.80
CA VAL A 347 -4.12 -28.21 17.25
C VAL A 347 -2.65 -27.88 17.55
N SER A 348 -1.95 -27.35 16.56
CA SER A 348 -0.55 -26.93 16.67
C SER A 348 -0.44 -25.42 16.84
N GLY A 349 0.58 -24.96 17.56
CA GLY A 349 0.83 -23.54 17.84
C GLY A 349 0.41 -23.13 19.25
N GLY A 350 0.52 -21.83 19.55
CA GLY A 350 0.33 -21.24 20.88
C GLY A 350 1.57 -21.33 21.79
N THR A 351 1.44 -20.81 23.02
CA THR A 351 2.53 -20.89 24.01
C THR A 351 2.48 -22.21 24.76
N ALA A 352 3.65 -22.75 25.13
CA ALA A 352 3.74 -23.99 25.91
C ALA A 352 2.96 -23.91 27.23
N GLU A 353 2.97 -22.74 27.86
CA GLU A 353 2.25 -22.51 29.10
C GLU A 353 0.72 -22.51 28.91
N ALA A 354 0.20 -21.89 27.85
CA ALA A 354 -1.23 -21.92 27.55
C ALA A 354 -1.69 -23.33 27.17
N SER A 355 -0.89 -24.04 26.37
CA SER A 355 -1.15 -25.43 25.98
C SER A 355 -1.25 -26.34 27.20
N ARG A 356 -0.27 -26.25 28.11
CA ARG A 356 -0.26 -27.05 29.34
C ARG A 356 -1.46 -26.73 30.24
N ARG A 357 -1.75 -25.45 30.47
CA ARG A 357 -2.92 -25.04 31.29
C ARG A 357 -4.22 -25.53 30.71
N PHE A 358 -4.38 -25.49 29.39
CA PHE A 358 -5.57 -26.01 28.72
C PHE A 358 -5.67 -27.54 28.83
N ALA A 359 -4.59 -28.26 28.56
CA ALA A 359 -4.54 -29.71 28.70
C ALA A 359 -4.86 -30.17 30.14
N GLU A 360 -4.33 -29.47 31.14
CA GLU A 360 -4.65 -29.67 32.56
C GLU A 360 -6.13 -29.38 32.84
N ALA A 361 -6.66 -28.26 32.38
CA ALA A 361 -8.06 -27.88 32.59
C ALA A 361 -9.04 -28.90 32.00
N ILE A 362 -8.77 -29.40 30.81
CA ILE A 362 -9.57 -30.45 30.17
C ILE A 362 -9.45 -31.76 30.93
N THR A 363 -8.26 -32.12 31.40
CA THR A 363 -8.05 -33.36 32.16
C THR A 363 -8.78 -33.32 33.49
N VAL A 364 -8.77 -32.17 34.18
CA VAL A 364 -9.54 -31.95 35.41
C VAL A 364 -11.04 -32.00 35.11
N LEU A 365 -11.50 -31.37 34.02
CA LEU A 365 -12.89 -31.41 33.59
C LEU A 365 -13.36 -32.85 33.30
N ALA A 366 -12.57 -33.64 32.57
CA ALA A 366 -12.88 -35.03 32.25
C ALA A 366 -13.00 -35.90 33.50
N ARG A 367 -12.17 -35.65 34.52
CA ARG A 367 -12.15 -36.44 35.77
C ARG A 367 -13.19 -36.01 36.79
N THR A 368 -13.46 -34.71 36.88
CA THR A 368 -14.24 -34.12 37.99
C THR A 368 -15.58 -33.53 37.55
N GLY A 369 -15.82 -33.42 36.24
CA GLY A 369 -16.96 -32.71 35.68
C GLY A 369 -16.92 -31.19 35.92
N ARG A 370 -15.80 -30.64 36.43
CA ARG A 370 -15.64 -29.21 36.74
C ARG A 370 -14.28 -28.70 36.24
N LEU A 371 -14.24 -27.44 35.81
CA LEU A 371 -12.98 -26.77 35.46
C LEU A 371 -12.19 -26.40 36.74
N PRO A 372 -10.85 -26.38 36.66
CA PRO A 372 -10.02 -25.84 37.75
C PRO A 372 -10.32 -24.35 37.95
N ARG A 373 -10.35 -23.91 39.22
CA ARG A 373 -10.63 -22.52 39.61
C ARG A 373 -9.45 -21.61 39.39
#